data_AF-A0A5B6W021-F1
#
_entry.id   AF-A0A5B6W021-F1
#
_cell.length_a   1.000
_cell.length_b   1.000
_cell.length_c   1.000
_cell.angle_alpha   90.00
_cell.angle_beta   90.00
_cell.angle_gamma   90.00
#
_symmetry.space_group_name_H-M   'P 1'
#
loop_
_entity.id
_entity.type
_entity.pdbx_description
1 polymer ?
#
loop_
_entity_poly.entity_id
_entity_poly.type
_entity_poly.pdbx_seq_one_letter_code
_entity_poly.pdbx_strand_id
1 'polypeptide(L)'
;MYLAYVLDIKVSEKKIESAPIVCEFPDVFPEELPGLPPVREVEFAIKLVAGTSPISIALYRMALTDLKELKAQLHELTDRGFARPSFSPWGAPVLFVKKKDGSMRMCIDYRHLNKLRVKDSDVPKTAFRTRYGHYEFLVMPFGLTNAPVIFMDLMNQIFRLYLGKFVVLFIDGILIYS
;
A
#
# COMPACT_ATOMS: atom_id res chain seq x y z
N MET A 1 31.95 -16.47 -6.14
CA MET A 1 30.99 -15.85 -5.21
C MET A 1 29.76 -16.74 -5.21
N TYR A 2 29.71 -17.72 -4.32
CA TYR A 2 28.64 -18.72 -4.31
C TYR A 2 27.54 -18.25 -3.35
N LEU A 3 26.35 -18.00 -3.90
CA LEU A 3 25.14 -17.83 -3.12
C LEU A 3 24.50 -19.21 -2.98
N ALA A 4 24.49 -19.77 -1.78
CA ALA A 4 23.72 -20.95 -1.45
C ALA A 4 22.63 -20.56 -0.46
N TYR A 5 21.38 -20.88 -0.78
CA TYR A 5 20.34 -21.03 0.23
C TYR A 5 19.68 -22.39 0.02
N VAL A 6 19.56 -23.16 1.11
CA VAL A 6 18.77 -24.37 1.16
C VAL A 6 17.55 -24.03 1.99
N LEU A 7 16.38 -24.01 1.34
CA LEU A 7 15.09 -23.96 2.00
C LEU A 7 14.54 -25.38 2.02
N ASP A 8 14.66 -26.08 3.16
CA ASP A 8 13.86 -27.27 3.41
C ASP A 8 12.59 -26.84 4.16
N ILE A 9 11.55 -26.46 3.41
CA ILE A 9 10.21 -26.23 3.96
C ILE A 9 9.40 -27.49 3.75
N LYS A 10 9.73 -28.57 4.47
CA LYS A 10 8.73 -29.60 4.78
C LYS A 10 7.89 -29.13 5.95
N VAL A 11 7.09 -28.09 5.71
CA VAL A 11 5.97 -27.75 6.60
C VAL A 11 4.72 -28.14 5.84
N SER A 12 4.13 -29.29 6.20
CA SER A 12 2.75 -29.61 5.86
C SER A 12 1.91 -28.37 6.18
N GLU A 13 1.06 -27.93 5.27
CA GLU A 13 0.14 -26.80 5.46
C GLU A 13 -0.74 -27.02 6.72
N LYS A 14 -0.21 -26.68 7.89
CA LYS A 14 -1.00 -26.60 9.12
C LYS A 14 -1.73 -25.27 9.03
N LYS A 15 -3.06 -25.31 9.14
CA LYS A 15 -3.88 -24.10 9.24
C LYS A 15 -3.31 -23.22 10.36
N ILE A 16 -3.08 -21.95 10.06
CA ILE A 16 -2.50 -20.96 10.98
C ILE A 16 -3.32 -20.89 12.29
N GLU A 17 -4.63 -21.12 12.21
CA GLU A 17 -5.59 -21.27 13.31
C GLU A 17 -5.23 -22.33 14.36
N SER A 18 -4.32 -23.27 14.05
CA SER A 18 -3.87 -24.30 15.00
C SER A 18 -2.68 -23.88 15.86
N ALA A 19 -2.07 -22.73 15.56
CA ALA A 19 -0.97 -22.18 16.33
C ALA A 19 -1.51 -21.50 17.60
N PRO A 20 -1.14 -21.93 18.82
CA PRO A 20 -1.66 -21.37 20.07
C PRO A 20 -1.52 -19.84 20.15
N ILE A 21 -0.38 -19.31 19.68
CA ILE A 21 -0.10 -17.88 19.70
C ILE A 21 -1.02 -17.07 18.76
N VAL A 22 -1.49 -17.65 17.66
CA VAL A 22 -2.43 -16.94 16.76
C VAL A 22 -3.79 -16.80 17.45
N CYS A 23 -4.22 -17.83 18.16
CA CYS A 23 -5.46 -17.81 18.94
C CYS A 23 -5.42 -16.82 20.11
N GLU A 24 -4.22 -16.48 20.62
CA GLU A 24 -4.03 -15.49 21.68
C GLU A 24 -4.17 -14.03 21.17
N PHE A 25 -3.92 -13.79 19.87
CA PHE A 25 -3.96 -12.45 19.24
C PHE A 25 -4.94 -12.38 18.06
N PRO A 26 -6.25 -12.67 18.27
CA PRO A 26 -7.23 -12.71 17.18
C PRO A 26 -7.47 -11.35 16.52
N ASP A 27 -7.20 -10.26 17.24
CA ASP A 27 -7.27 -8.88 16.76
C ASP A 27 -6.13 -8.52 15.78
N VAL A 28 -4.99 -9.22 15.86
CA VAL A 28 -3.83 -9.04 14.98
C VAL A 28 -3.97 -9.83 13.68
N PHE A 29 -4.71 -10.94 13.70
CA PHE A 29 -4.91 -11.83 12.55
C PHE A 29 -6.38 -11.93 12.08
N PRO A 30 -7.07 -10.81 11.77
CA PRO A 30 -8.43 -10.86 11.27
C PRO A 30 -8.48 -11.33 9.80
N GLU A 31 -9.58 -11.98 9.39
CA GLU A 31 -9.81 -12.35 7.98
C GLU A 31 -9.93 -11.13 7.06
N GLU A 32 -10.49 -10.03 7.59
CA GLU A 32 -10.63 -8.75 6.91
C GLU A 32 -10.04 -7.62 7.77
N LEU A 33 -9.36 -6.64 7.15
CA LEU A 33 -8.81 -5.51 7.90
C LEU A 33 -9.96 -4.65 8.49
N PRO A 34 -9.89 -4.27 9.79
CA PRO A 34 -10.96 -3.62 10.55
C PRO A 34 -11.22 -2.15 10.19
N GLY A 35 -10.68 -1.67 9.06
CA GLY A 35 -10.76 -0.28 8.62
C GLY A 35 -9.45 0.47 8.79
N LEU A 36 -9.52 1.77 9.04
CA LEU A 36 -8.35 2.63 9.15
C LEU A 36 -7.44 2.22 10.31
N PRO A 37 -6.11 2.23 10.12
CA PRO A 37 -5.18 2.00 11.21
C PRO A 37 -5.31 3.10 12.28
N PRO A 38 -4.94 2.82 13.54
CA PRO A 38 -4.86 3.85 14.57
C PRO A 38 -3.91 4.97 14.12
N VAL A 39 -4.19 6.19 14.56
CA VAL A 39 -3.33 7.35 14.28
C VAL A 39 -1.94 7.10 14.87
N ARG A 40 -0.90 7.33 14.06
CA ARG A 40 0.52 7.17 14.43
C ARG A 40 1.24 8.49 14.22
N GLU A 41 2.38 8.68 14.89
CA GLU A 41 3.22 9.88 14.74
C GLU A 41 3.80 10.05 13.32
N VAL A 42 3.91 8.96 12.56
CA VAL A 42 4.41 8.97 11.18
C VAL A 42 3.24 9.09 10.22
N GLU A 43 3.06 10.28 9.65
CA GLU A 43 2.15 10.50 8.53
C GLU A 43 2.83 10.22 7.20
N PHE A 44 2.14 9.50 6.31
CA PHE A 44 2.63 9.25 4.96
C PHE A 44 2.38 10.48 4.07
N ALA A 45 3.44 11.22 3.76
CA ALA A 45 3.38 12.37 2.85
C ALA A 45 4.29 12.19 1.63
N ILE A 46 3.76 12.52 0.44
CA ILE A 46 4.56 12.62 -0.79
C ILE A 46 4.99 14.07 -0.95
N LYS A 47 6.18 14.39 -0.45
CA LYS A 47 6.72 15.74 -0.51
C LYS A 47 7.18 16.04 -1.94
N LEU A 48 6.85 17.18 -2.54
CA LEU A 48 7.33 17.53 -3.89
C LEU A 48 8.16 18.80 -3.87
N VAL A 49 9.04 18.96 -4.85
CA VAL A 49 9.74 20.22 -5.08
C VAL A 49 8.73 21.35 -5.33
N ALA A 50 8.87 22.46 -4.61
CA ALA A 50 8.07 23.66 -4.82
C ALA A 50 8.14 24.12 -6.29
N GLY A 51 6.99 24.46 -6.88
CA GLY A 51 6.88 24.85 -8.29
C GLY A 51 6.63 23.70 -9.28
N THR A 52 6.52 22.45 -8.82
CA THR A 52 6.14 21.34 -9.72
C THR A 52 4.68 21.48 -10.15
N SER A 53 4.42 21.49 -11.45
CA SER A 53 3.05 21.58 -11.99
C SER A 53 2.26 20.28 -11.74
N PRO A 54 0.94 20.36 -11.50
CA PRO A 54 0.11 19.17 -11.34
C PRO A 54 0.18 18.23 -12.53
N ILE A 55 0.22 16.93 -12.25
CA ILE A 55 0.11 15.90 -13.29
C ILE A 55 -1.34 15.85 -13.77
N SER A 56 -1.56 16.29 -15.02
CA SER A 56 -2.86 16.18 -15.71
C SER A 56 -2.76 15.20 -16.88
N ILE A 57 -2.79 13.90 -16.56
CA ILE A 57 -2.78 12.83 -17.56
C ILE A 57 -4.23 12.46 -17.92
N ALA A 58 -4.50 12.25 -19.21
CA ALA A 58 -5.79 11.75 -19.67
C ALA A 58 -6.05 10.35 -19.12
N LEU A 59 -7.28 10.10 -18.68
CA LEU A 59 -7.70 8.77 -18.21
C LEU A 59 -7.60 7.74 -19.33
N TYR A 60 -7.07 6.57 -19.02
CA TYR A 60 -7.02 5.45 -19.95
C TYR A 60 -8.43 5.07 -20.45
N ARG A 61 -8.50 4.52 -21.66
CA ARG A 61 -9.73 3.96 -22.20
C ARG A 61 -10.07 2.67 -21.44
N MET A 62 -11.33 2.50 -21.10
CA MET A 62 -11.84 1.38 -20.29
C MET A 62 -13.08 0.81 -20.98
N ALA A 63 -13.21 -0.51 -20.99
CA ALA A 63 -14.43 -1.17 -21.46
C ALA A 63 -15.55 -1.05 -20.43
N LEU A 64 -16.80 -1.38 -20.81
CA LEU A 64 -17.94 -1.32 -19.89
C LEU A 64 -17.76 -2.23 -18.67
N THR A 65 -17.12 -3.40 -18.85
CA THR A 65 -16.76 -4.32 -17.77
C THR A 65 -15.78 -3.68 -16.79
N ASP A 66 -14.77 -2.99 -17.30
CA ASP A 66 -13.75 -2.32 -16.49
C ASP A 66 -14.36 -1.17 -15.69
N LEU A 67 -15.33 -0.45 -16.26
CA LEU A 67 -16.04 0.63 -15.56
C LEU A 67 -16.90 0.10 -14.40
N LYS A 68 -17.59 -1.03 -14.61
CA LYS A 68 -18.35 -1.70 -13.54
C LYS A 68 -17.43 -2.13 -12.40
N GLU A 69 -16.30 -2.74 -12.75
CA GLU A 69 -15.30 -3.18 -11.79
C GLU A 69 -14.65 -1.99 -11.06
N LEU A 70 -14.34 -0.91 -11.78
CA LEU A 70 -13.82 0.33 -11.20
C LEU A 70 -14.78 0.89 -10.16
N LYS A 71 -16.08 0.91 -10.47
CA LYS A 71 -17.09 1.40 -9.54
C LYS A 71 -17.16 0.52 -8.29
N ALA A 72 -17.10 -0.80 -8.44
CA ALA A 72 -17.15 -1.75 -7.32
C ALA A 72 -15.93 -1.59 -6.39
N GLN A 73 -14.71 -1.63 -6.92
CA GLN A 73 -13.49 -1.48 -6.10
C GLN A 73 -13.40 -0.09 -5.47
N LEU A 74 -13.87 0.96 -6.16
CA LEU A 74 -13.90 2.31 -5.60
C LEU A 74 -14.89 2.43 -4.44
N HIS A 75 -16.07 1.81 -4.56
CA HIS A 75 -17.08 1.77 -3.50
C HIS A 75 -16.55 1.02 -2.28
N GLU A 76 -15.89 -0.12 -2.47
CA GLU A 76 -15.25 -0.87 -1.38
C GLU A 76 -14.20 -0.02 -0.65
N LEU A 77 -13.34 0.69 -1.39
CA LEU A 77 -12.34 1.58 -0.78
C LEU A 77 -12.98 2.71 0.03
N THR A 78 -14.09 3.28 -0.44
CA THR A 78 -14.78 4.35 0.29
C THR A 78 -15.53 3.83 1.51
N ASP A 79 -16.22 2.69 1.40
CA ASP A 79 -16.97 2.09 2.50
C ASP A 79 -16.06 1.67 3.65
N ARG A 80 -14.88 1.14 3.32
CA ARG A 80 -13.86 0.76 4.29
C ARG A 80 -13.10 1.95 4.86
N GLY A 81 -13.35 3.17 4.36
CA GLY A 81 -12.67 4.38 4.76
C GLY A 81 -11.22 4.48 4.28
N PHE A 82 -10.78 3.65 3.33
CA PHE A 82 -9.43 3.70 2.78
C PHE A 82 -9.22 4.81 1.76
N ALA A 83 -10.30 5.30 1.14
CA ALA A 83 -10.27 6.43 0.24
C ALA A 83 -11.46 7.36 0.48
N ARG A 84 -11.30 8.63 0.11
CA ARG A 84 -12.37 9.64 0.13
C ARG A 84 -12.33 10.52 -1.12
N PRO A 85 -13.42 11.22 -1.46
CA PRO A 85 -13.38 12.25 -2.49
C PRO A 85 -12.30 13.29 -2.21
N SER A 86 -11.57 13.71 -3.25
CA SER A 86 -10.49 14.69 -3.16
C SER A 86 -10.79 15.90 -4.04
N PHE A 87 -10.30 17.07 -3.61
CA PHE A 87 -10.31 18.31 -4.38
C PHE A 87 -8.91 18.69 -4.88
N SER A 88 -7.96 17.77 -4.79
CA SER A 88 -6.59 18.01 -5.20
C SER A 88 -6.50 18.31 -6.69
N PRO A 89 -5.71 19.32 -7.11
CA PRO A 89 -5.41 19.53 -8.53
C PRO A 89 -4.52 18.41 -9.10
N TRP A 90 -3.95 17.56 -8.25
CA TRP A 90 -3.18 16.40 -8.63
C TRP A 90 -4.07 15.16 -8.74
N GLY A 91 -3.85 14.34 -9.76
CA GLY A 91 -4.57 13.08 -9.87
C GLY A 91 -3.85 12.12 -10.81
N ALA A 92 -3.23 11.09 -10.26
CA ALA A 92 -2.69 10.00 -11.07
C ALA A 92 -3.85 9.18 -11.70
N PRO A 93 -3.76 8.77 -12.97
CA PRO A 93 -4.84 8.01 -13.61
C PRO A 93 -4.88 6.58 -13.07
N VAL A 94 -6.08 6.01 -12.97
CA VAL A 94 -6.29 4.59 -12.67
C VAL A 94 -6.03 3.74 -13.90
N LEU A 95 -5.40 2.58 -13.70
CA LEU A 95 -5.26 1.50 -14.68
C LEU A 95 -5.65 0.15 -14.05
N PHE A 96 -6.03 -0.81 -14.88
CA PHE A 96 -6.27 -2.19 -14.44
C PHE A 96 -5.10 -3.09 -14.83
N VAL A 97 -4.74 -3.98 -13.91
CA VAL A 97 -3.79 -5.07 -14.15
C VAL A 97 -4.52 -6.40 -13.97
N LYS A 98 -4.36 -7.33 -14.90
CA LYS A 98 -4.86 -8.70 -14.75
C LYS A 98 -3.95 -9.47 -13.79
N LYS A 99 -4.54 -10.06 -12.75
CA LYS A 99 -3.86 -11.04 -11.90
C LYS A 99 -3.72 -12.37 -12.63
N LYS A 100 -2.89 -13.27 -12.08
CA LYS A 100 -2.68 -14.63 -12.62
C LYS A 100 -3.97 -15.46 -12.65
N ASP A 101 -4.88 -15.21 -11.72
CA ASP A 101 -6.20 -15.85 -11.61
C ASP A 101 -7.25 -15.31 -12.60
N GLY A 102 -6.88 -14.32 -13.44
CA GLY A 102 -7.78 -13.67 -14.39
C GLY A 102 -8.59 -12.50 -13.82
N SER A 103 -8.57 -12.27 -12.50
CA SER A 103 -9.24 -11.13 -11.86
C SER A 103 -8.53 -9.81 -12.17
N MET A 104 -9.28 -8.71 -12.12
CA MET A 104 -8.77 -7.36 -12.35
C MET A 104 -8.35 -6.71 -11.03
N ARG A 105 -7.18 -6.08 -11.00
CA ARG A 105 -6.72 -5.26 -9.88
C ARG A 105 -6.66 -3.80 -10.31
N MET A 106 -7.37 -2.94 -9.59
CA MET A 106 -7.22 -1.50 -9.74
C MET A 106 -5.84 -1.07 -9.24
N CYS A 107 -5.09 -0.34 -10.07
CA CYS A 107 -3.78 0.22 -9.75
C CYS A 107 -3.76 1.70 -10.10
N ILE A 108 -3.03 2.50 -9.32
CA ILE A 108 -2.81 3.91 -9.63
C ILE A 108 -1.47 4.06 -10.35
N ASP A 109 -1.49 4.79 -11.46
CA ASP A 109 -0.28 5.03 -12.24
C ASP A 109 0.56 6.18 -11.67
N TYR A 110 1.30 5.90 -10.60
CA TYR A 110 2.22 6.85 -10.01
C TYR A 110 3.55 6.99 -10.78
N ARG A 111 3.72 6.42 -11.97
CA ARG A 111 5.01 6.47 -12.70
C ARG A 111 5.50 7.90 -12.95
N HIS A 112 4.59 8.82 -13.25
CA HIS A 112 4.95 10.23 -13.43
C HIS A 112 5.27 10.90 -12.10
N LEU A 113 4.52 10.57 -11.05
CA LEU A 113 4.75 11.10 -9.71
C LEU A 113 6.10 10.65 -9.15
N ASN A 114 6.45 9.38 -9.32
CA ASN A 114 7.71 8.79 -8.87
C ASN A 114 8.97 9.36 -9.56
N LYS A 115 8.81 10.01 -10.73
CA LYS A 115 9.92 10.70 -11.42
C LYS A 115 10.21 12.08 -10.85
N LEU A 116 9.26 12.67 -10.11
CA LEU A 116 9.41 14.00 -9.54
C LEU A 116 10.31 13.88 -8.31
N ARG A 117 11.33 14.75 -8.22
CA ARG A 117 12.20 14.79 -7.05
C ARG A 117 11.38 15.23 -5.83
N VAL A 118 11.53 14.47 -4.74
CA VAL A 118 10.87 14.68 -3.46
C VAL A 118 11.77 15.60 -2.62
N LYS A 119 11.28 16.79 -2.25
CA LYS A 119 11.91 17.73 -1.31
C LYS A 119 10.92 18.05 -0.19
N ASP A 120 11.42 18.44 0.98
CA ASP A 120 10.71 18.57 2.26
C ASP A 120 9.54 19.58 2.38
N SER A 121 8.92 20.00 1.28
CA SER A 121 7.74 20.87 1.29
C SER A 121 6.48 20.13 0.81
N ASP A 122 5.45 20.12 1.65
CA ASP A 122 4.31 19.19 1.60
C ASP A 122 3.22 19.49 0.55
N VAL A 123 2.59 18.42 0.04
CA VAL A 123 1.13 18.29 -0.19
C VAL A 123 0.80 16.78 -0.11
N PRO A 124 -0.33 16.35 0.48
CA PRO A 124 -0.82 14.99 0.30
C PRO A 124 -1.16 14.72 -1.18
N LYS A 125 -0.32 13.94 -1.88
CA LYS A 125 -0.47 13.67 -3.33
C LYS A 125 -0.77 12.21 -3.67
N THR A 126 -1.47 11.51 -2.78
CA THR A 126 -2.07 10.19 -3.09
C THR A 126 -3.38 10.31 -3.86
N ALA A 127 -3.72 11.53 -4.33
CA ALA A 127 -4.89 11.77 -5.13
C ALA A 127 -4.80 11.07 -6.50
N PHE A 128 -5.89 10.43 -6.88
CA PHE A 128 -6.05 9.69 -8.12
C PHE A 128 -7.36 10.07 -8.80
N ARG A 129 -7.34 10.01 -10.12
CA ARG A 129 -8.47 10.38 -10.96
C ARG A 129 -9.12 9.14 -11.54
N THR A 130 -10.44 9.08 -11.42
CA THR A 130 -11.28 8.03 -12.00
C THR A 130 -12.29 8.65 -12.96
N ARG A 131 -13.06 7.81 -13.65
CA ARG A 131 -14.21 8.25 -14.47
C ARG A 131 -15.37 8.78 -13.62
N TYR A 132 -15.39 8.46 -12.31
CA TYR A 132 -16.44 8.81 -11.37
C TYR A 132 -16.09 10.01 -10.47
N GLY A 133 -14.84 10.49 -10.51
CA GLY A 133 -14.40 11.63 -9.71
C GLY A 133 -12.92 11.60 -9.38
N HIS A 134 -12.52 12.49 -8.47
CA HIS A 134 -11.18 12.52 -7.89
C HIS A 134 -11.27 12.03 -6.46
N TYR A 135 -10.31 11.18 -6.09
CA TYR A 135 -10.27 10.52 -4.79
C TYR A 135 -8.85 10.56 -4.25
N GLU A 136 -8.68 10.42 -2.95
CA GLU A 136 -7.38 10.30 -2.30
C GLU A 136 -7.41 9.17 -1.28
N PHE A 137 -6.27 8.49 -1.12
CA PHE A 137 -6.13 7.44 -0.13
C PHE A 137 -5.84 8.04 1.26
N LEU A 138 -6.50 7.47 2.26
CA LEU A 138 -6.28 7.72 3.69
C LEU A 138 -5.29 6.73 4.31
N VAL A 139 -4.97 5.66 3.59
CA VAL A 139 -3.91 4.69 3.91
C VAL A 139 -2.79 4.81 2.89
N MET A 140 -1.60 4.28 3.22
CA MET A 140 -0.48 4.25 2.28
C MET A 140 -0.85 3.42 1.03
N PRO A 141 -0.90 4.00 -0.19
CA PRO A 141 -1.26 3.26 -1.38
C PRO A 141 -0.05 2.54 -1.99
N PHE A 142 -0.32 1.48 -2.74
CA PHE A 142 0.70 0.78 -3.52
C PHE A 142 1.17 1.62 -4.73
N GLY A 143 2.39 1.33 -5.20
CA GLY A 143 2.93 1.91 -6.44
C GLY A 143 3.76 3.19 -6.25
N LEU A 144 3.88 3.70 -5.03
CA LEU A 144 4.76 4.82 -4.69
C LEU A 144 6.16 4.34 -4.36
N THR A 145 7.19 4.98 -4.92
CA THR A 145 8.60 4.57 -4.72
C THR A 145 9.08 4.74 -3.28
N ASN A 146 8.51 5.70 -2.54
CA ASN A 146 8.94 5.99 -1.17
C ASN A 146 8.16 5.18 -0.11
N ALA A 147 7.10 4.45 -0.51
CA ALA A 147 6.29 3.68 0.42
C ALA A 147 7.10 2.62 1.20
N PRO A 148 7.98 1.81 0.57
CA PRO A 148 8.79 0.84 1.31
C PRO A 148 9.73 1.49 2.33
N VAL A 149 10.30 2.65 1.99
CA VAL A 149 11.23 3.38 2.86
C VAL A 149 10.51 3.92 4.10
N ILE A 150 9.35 4.56 3.91
CA ILE A 150 8.55 5.09 5.02
C ILE A 150 8.01 3.96 5.90
N PHE A 151 7.57 2.86 5.27
CA PHE A 151 7.14 1.67 6.01
C PHE A 151 8.28 1.09 6.86
N MET A 152 9.47 0.93 6.27
CA MET A 152 10.63 0.43 6.99
C MET A 152 11.06 1.37 8.13
N ASP A 153 11.02 2.68 7.93
CA ASP A 153 11.35 3.65 8.99
C ASP A 153 10.40 3.50 10.19
N LEU A 154 9.10 3.42 9.93
CA LEU A 154 8.08 3.16 10.95
C LEU A 154 8.30 1.82 11.66
N MET A 155 8.56 0.75 10.92
CA MET A 155 8.82 -0.57 11.50
C MET A 155 10.11 -0.57 12.35
N ASN A 156 11.16 0.11 11.90
CA ASN A 156 12.39 0.27 12.66
C ASN A 156 12.19 1.06 13.96
N GLN A 157 11.30 2.06 13.97
CA GLN A 157 10.94 2.80 15.18
C GLN A 157 10.17 1.91 16.18
N ILE A 158 9.18 1.14 15.69
CA ILE A 158 8.36 0.24 16.52
C ILE A 158 9.21 -0.89 17.13
N PHE A 159 10.04 -1.56 16.32
CA PHE A 159 10.84 -2.71 16.77
C PHE A 159 12.22 -2.34 17.29
N ARG A 160 12.53 -1.04 17.44
CA ARG A 160 13.86 -0.52 17.77
C ARG A 160 14.55 -1.26 18.91
N LEU A 161 13.80 -1.63 19.96
CA LEU A 161 14.33 -2.30 21.16
C LEU A 161 14.70 -3.77 20.93
N TYR A 162 14.19 -4.38 19.86
CA TYR A 162 14.29 -5.80 19.53
C TYR A 162 15.19 -6.08 18.33
N LEU A 163 15.47 -5.05 17.51
CA LEU A 163 16.34 -5.14 16.35
C LEU A 163 17.74 -5.65 16.71
N GLY A 164 18.20 -6.65 15.97
CA GLY A 164 19.52 -7.27 16.14
C GLY A 164 19.67 -8.14 17.39
N LYS A 165 18.61 -8.26 18.22
CA LYS A 165 18.57 -9.20 19.35
C LYS A 165 17.91 -10.51 18.94
N PHE A 166 16.66 -10.40 18.50
CA PHE A 166 15.83 -11.54 18.08
C PHE A 166 14.90 -11.19 16.92
N VAL A 167 14.95 -9.94 16.42
CA VAL A 167 14.13 -9.46 15.30
C VAL A 167 15.02 -8.91 14.18
N VAL A 168 14.75 -9.35 12.96
CA VAL A 168 15.24 -8.74 11.71
C VAL A 168 14.04 -8.30 10.87
N LEU A 169 14.06 -7.07 10.38
CA LEU A 169 13.04 -6.52 9.49
C LEU A 169 13.55 -6.44 8.06
N PHE A 170 12.70 -6.79 7.10
CA PHE A 170 12.98 -6.63 5.67
C PHE A 170 11.72 -6.30 4.87
N ILE A 171 11.55 -5.03 4.50
CA ILE A 171 10.37 -4.52 3.78
C ILE A 171 9.08 -4.93 4.52
N ASP A 172 8.36 -5.93 4.02
CA ASP A 172 7.10 -6.44 4.57
C ASP A 172 7.29 -7.69 5.46
N GLY A 173 8.52 -8.20 5.56
CA GLY A 173 8.88 -9.39 6.33
C GLY A 173 9.44 -9.06 7.72
N ILE A 174 8.95 -9.77 8.73
CA ILE A 174 9.49 -9.78 10.09
C ILE A 174 10.04 -11.18 10.34
N LEU A 175 11.36 -11.29 10.54
CA LEU A 175 12.00 -12.51 10.95
C LEU A 175 12.24 -12.47 12.46
N ILE A 176 11.66 -13.41 13.18
CA ILE A 176 11.87 -13.61 14.61
C ILE A 176 12.72 -14.87 14.78
N TYR A 177 13.83 -14.77 15.49
CA TYR A 177 14.73 -15.89 15.77
C TYR A 177 14.98 -15.96 17.28
N SER A 178 15.31 -17.14 17.80
CA SER A 178 15.67 -17.36 19.20
C SER A 178 16.99 -18.09 19.32
#